data_AF-A0A9E2I1B4-F1
#
_entry.id   AF-A0A9E2I1B4-F1
#
_cell.length_a   1.000
_cell.length_b   1.000
_cell.length_c   1.000
_cell.angle_alpha   90.00
_cell.angle_beta   90.00
_cell.angle_gamma   90.00
#
_symmetry.space_group_name_H-M   'P 1'
#
loop_
_entity.id
_entity.type
_entity.pdbx_description
1 polymer ?
#
loop_
_entity_poly.entity_id
_entity_poly.type
_entity_poly.pdbx_seq_one_letter_code
_entity_poly.pdbx_strand_id
1 'polypeptide(L)'
;MRLSVFTNTKLFTLEGGAKDIFMNLVLTPDENNQVMPVQHFDAKMLQRAKNLTLGNGVDEMIKNEIIEAFEELNEGDRFLMNKAFITDIKGAEAGYYWRIVALLNDGSNRTPNEAQAVARIGEREFNIKLRDAQ
;
A
#
# COMPACT_ATOMS: atom_id res chain seq x y z
N MET A 1 -4.07 10.71 13.23
CA MET A 1 -2.98 10.62 12.23
C MET A 1 -3.35 9.52 11.24
N ARG A 2 -3.13 9.72 9.94
CA ARG A 2 -3.63 8.84 8.85
C ARG A 2 -2.51 8.02 8.22
N LEU A 3 -2.88 6.94 7.54
CA LEU A 3 -1.99 6.10 6.75
C LEU A 3 -2.71 5.69 5.46
N SER A 4 -2.21 6.16 4.32
CA SER A 4 -2.71 5.77 3.00
C SER A 4 -1.82 4.65 2.47
N VAL A 5 -2.43 3.56 2.02
CA VAL A 5 -1.74 2.37 1.53
C VAL A 5 -2.04 2.19 0.05
N PHE A 6 -0.99 2.28 -0.76
CA PHE A 6 -1.01 2.14 -2.20
C PHE A 6 -0.47 0.77 -2.59
N THR A 7 -1.32 -0.06 -3.16
CA THR A 7 -0.92 -1.31 -3.82
C THR A 7 -0.89 -1.10 -5.35
N ASN A 8 -0.56 -2.14 -6.11
CA ASN A 8 -0.63 -2.09 -7.58
C ASN A 8 -2.06 -1.88 -8.09
N THR A 9 -3.08 -2.16 -7.26
CA THR A 9 -4.46 -2.29 -7.71
C THR A 9 -5.46 -1.50 -6.87
N LYS A 10 -5.18 -1.26 -5.58
CA LYS A 10 -6.06 -0.57 -4.65
C LYS A 10 -5.35 0.54 -3.87
N LEU A 11 -6.14 1.50 -3.41
CA LEU A 11 -5.78 2.48 -2.40
C LEU A 11 -6.81 2.40 -1.28
N PHE A 12 -6.35 2.33 -0.04
CA PHE A 12 -7.19 2.51 1.14
C PHE A 12 -6.50 3.41 2.16
N THR A 13 -7.29 4.06 3.02
CA THR A 13 -6.79 4.98 4.04
C THR A 13 -7.26 4.53 5.41
N LEU A 14 -6.32 4.41 6.34
CA LEU A 14 -6.58 4.08 7.73
C LEU A 14 -6.36 5.29 8.63
N GLU A 15 -7.21 5.43 9.64
CA GLU A 15 -7.11 6.51 10.63
C GLU A 15 -7.10 5.97 12.05
N GLY A 16 -6.55 6.76 12.98
CA GLY A 16 -6.64 6.51 14.42
C GLY A 16 -6.14 5.11 14.80
N GLY A 17 -6.94 4.39 15.60
CA GLY A 17 -6.59 3.05 16.07
C GLY A 17 -6.49 2.00 14.96
N ALA A 18 -7.22 2.15 13.85
CA ALA A 18 -7.17 1.21 12.72
C ALA A 18 -5.77 1.19 12.09
N LYS A 19 -5.20 2.39 11.91
CA LYS A 19 -3.81 2.55 11.44
C LYS A 19 -2.83 1.82 12.38
N ASP A 20 -2.96 2.05 13.69
CA ASP A 20 -2.00 1.51 14.65
C ASP A 20 -2.10 -0.02 14.75
N ILE A 21 -3.33 -0.56 14.67
CA ILE A 21 -3.55 -2.01 14.56
C ILE A 21 -2.93 -2.57 13.29
N PHE A 22 -3.19 -1.95 12.14
CA PHE A 22 -2.63 -2.42 10.88
C PHE A 22 -1.10 -2.44 10.91
N MET A 23 -0.48 -1.36 11.39
CA MET A 23 0.97 -1.27 11.50
C MET A 23 1.58 -2.31 12.44
N ASN A 24 0.92 -2.60 13.57
CA ASN A 24 1.47 -3.47 14.60
C ASN A 24 1.13 -4.96 14.41
N LEU A 25 -0.03 -5.26 13.82
CA LEU A 25 -0.57 -6.62 13.78
C LEU A 25 -0.63 -7.22 12.38
N VAL A 26 -0.58 -6.40 11.31
CA VAL A 26 -0.71 -6.90 9.94
C VAL A 26 0.63 -6.88 9.20
N LEU A 27 1.37 -5.78 9.32
CA LEU A 27 2.62 -5.58 8.62
C LEU A 27 3.78 -6.42 9.17
N THR A 28 4.83 -6.56 8.36
CA THR A 28 6.04 -7.28 8.74
C THR A 28 7.16 -6.25 8.95
N PRO A 29 7.64 -6.06 10.18
CA PRO A 29 8.75 -5.15 10.43
C PRO A 29 10.05 -5.70 9.83
N ASP A 30 11.01 -4.82 9.62
CA ASP A 30 12.37 -5.18 9.20
C ASP A 30 13.18 -5.82 10.35
N GLU A 31 14.45 -6.12 10.08
CA GLU A 31 15.37 -6.72 11.06
C GLU A 31 15.60 -5.83 12.30
N ASN A 32 15.34 -4.52 12.20
CA ASN A 32 15.45 -3.56 13.30
C ASN A 32 14.10 -3.33 14.01
N ASN A 33 13.11 -4.19 13.75
CA ASN A 33 11.75 -4.08 14.26
C ASN A 33 11.04 -2.77 13.82
N GLN A 34 11.38 -2.24 12.64
CA GLN A 34 10.79 -1.03 12.09
C GLN A 34 9.87 -1.35 10.91
N VAL A 35 8.67 -0.75 10.93
CA VAL A 35 7.77 -0.76 9.78
C VAL A 35 8.25 0.28 8.77
N MET A 36 8.83 -0.20 7.68
CA MET A 36 9.32 0.64 6.60
C MET A 36 8.18 1.17 5.72
N PRO A 37 8.30 2.38 5.14
CA PRO A 37 7.26 2.94 4.26
C PRO A 37 6.93 2.07 3.05
N VAL A 38 7.91 1.33 2.53
CA VAL A 38 7.70 0.29 1.51
C VAL A 38 7.75 -1.07 2.20
N GLN A 39 6.76 -1.91 1.89
CA GLN A 39 6.62 -3.25 2.42
C GLN A 39 6.66 -4.26 1.28
N HIS A 40 7.22 -5.44 1.54
CA HIS A 40 7.08 -6.59 0.65
C HIS A 40 5.90 -7.41 1.18
N PHE A 41 4.94 -7.69 0.31
CA PHE A 41 3.81 -8.53 0.66
C PHE A 41 4.29 -9.96 0.91
N ASP A 42 3.89 -10.49 2.06
CA ASP A 42 4.03 -11.89 2.40
C ASP A 42 2.65 -12.49 2.69
N ALA A 43 2.47 -13.78 2.42
CA ALA A 43 1.17 -14.43 2.59
C ALA A 43 0.67 -14.41 4.05
N LYS A 44 1.55 -14.23 5.05
CA LYS A 44 1.15 -14.12 6.45
C LYS A 44 0.48 -12.77 6.72
N MET A 45 0.80 -11.70 5.98
CA MET A 45 0.09 -10.42 6.07
C MET A 45 -1.41 -10.60 5.80
N LEU A 46 -1.78 -11.35 4.76
CA LEU A 46 -3.18 -11.64 4.45
C LEU A 46 -3.85 -12.47 5.56
N GLN A 47 -3.15 -13.49 6.08
CA GLN A 47 -3.68 -14.28 7.21
C GLN A 47 -3.89 -13.42 8.45
N ARG A 48 -2.96 -12.51 8.75
CA ARG A 48 -3.08 -11.55 9.87
C ARG A 48 -4.26 -10.60 9.65
N ALA A 49 -4.45 -10.08 8.43
CA ALA A 49 -5.61 -9.26 8.09
C ALA A 49 -6.94 -10.00 8.29
N LYS A 50 -7.02 -11.26 7.82
CA LYS A 50 -8.21 -12.13 8.02
C LYS A 50 -8.50 -12.41 9.49
N ASN A 51 -7.47 -12.51 10.32
CA ASN A 51 -7.57 -12.77 11.76
C ASN A 51 -7.72 -11.51 12.62
N LEU A 52 -7.76 -10.31 12.04
CA LEU A 52 -7.99 -9.08 12.80
C LEU A 52 -9.33 -9.15 13.56
N THR A 53 -9.28 -8.86 14.85
CA THR A 53 -10.48 -8.67 15.66
C THR A 53 -11.08 -7.30 15.36
N LEU A 54 -12.41 -7.23 15.35
CA LEU A 54 -13.12 -5.96 15.22
C LEU A 54 -12.98 -5.15 16.52
N GLY A 55 -12.91 -3.83 16.40
CA GLY A 55 -12.69 -2.91 17.52
C GLY A 55 -11.48 -2.02 17.31
N ASN A 56 -11.28 -1.06 18.22
CA ASN A 56 -10.16 -0.10 18.17
C ASN A 56 -10.02 0.61 16.81
N GLY A 57 -11.14 0.93 16.18
CA GLY A 57 -11.20 1.61 14.88
C GLY A 57 -11.20 0.68 13.67
N VAL A 58 -11.03 -0.63 13.83
CA VAL A 58 -11.23 -1.62 12.75
C VAL A 58 -12.67 -2.12 12.81
N ASP A 59 -13.49 -1.73 11.85
CA ASP A 59 -14.81 -2.31 11.60
C ASP A 59 -14.73 -3.34 10.45
N GLU A 60 -15.88 -3.95 10.12
CA GLU A 60 -15.95 -4.94 9.05
C GLU A 60 -15.58 -4.35 7.68
N MET A 61 -15.95 -3.10 7.42
CA MET A 61 -15.66 -2.43 6.16
C MET A 61 -14.15 -2.25 5.98
N ILE A 62 -13.47 -1.67 6.97
CA ILE A 62 -12.01 -1.48 6.96
C ILE A 62 -11.29 -2.82 6.85
N LYS A 63 -11.75 -3.82 7.60
CA LYS A 63 -11.16 -5.16 7.57
C LYS A 63 -11.28 -5.76 6.16
N ASN A 64 -12.45 -5.66 5.52
CA ASN A 64 -12.66 -6.17 4.18
C ASN A 64 -11.83 -5.41 3.14
N GLU A 65 -11.72 -4.09 3.23
CA GLU A 65 -10.87 -3.29 2.34
C GLU A 65 -9.40 -3.74 2.39
N ILE A 66 -8.86 -3.98 3.59
CA ILE A 66 -7.48 -4.49 3.76
C ILE A 66 -7.34 -5.87 3.11
N ILE A 67 -8.29 -6.77 3.36
CA ILE A 67 -8.27 -8.13 2.82
C ILE A 67 -8.32 -8.08 1.30
N GLU A 68 -9.28 -7.37 0.71
CA GLU A 68 -9.41 -7.24 -0.75
C GLU A 68 -8.14 -6.65 -1.39
N ALA A 69 -7.54 -5.63 -0.77
CA ALA A 69 -6.31 -5.02 -1.27
C ALA A 69 -5.13 -6.00 -1.26
N PHE A 70 -5.10 -6.95 -0.32
CA PHE A 70 -4.05 -7.95 -0.19
C PHE A 70 -4.32 -9.22 -0.99
N GLU A 71 -5.57 -9.60 -1.25
CA GLU A 71 -5.92 -10.76 -2.08
C GLU A 71 -5.51 -10.60 -3.55
N GLU A 72 -5.35 -9.36 -4.01
CA GLU A 72 -4.89 -9.05 -5.36
C GLU A 72 -3.36 -9.03 -5.51
N LEU A 73 -2.61 -9.25 -4.42
CA LEU A 73 -1.14 -9.23 -4.40
C LEU A 73 -0.54 -10.64 -4.45
N ASN A 74 0.57 -10.74 -5.17
CA ASN A 74 1.43 -11.92 -5.16
C ASN A 74 2.53 -11.77 -4.11
N GLU A 75 3.01 -12.90 -3.57
CA GLU A 75 4.14 -12.88 -2.64
C GLU A 75 5.37 -12.22 -3.28
N GLY A 76 5.95 -11.26 -2.56
CA GLY A 76 7.04 -10.41 -3.04
C GLY A 76 6.61 -9.09 -3.68
N ASP A 77 5.33 -8.91 -4.01
CA ASP A 77 4.82 -7.62 -4.50
C ASP A 77 5.07 -6.52 -3.47
N ARG A 78 5.48 -5.35 -3.94
CA ARG A 78 5.81 -4.20 -3.10
C ARG A 78 4.63 -3.24 -3.04
N PHE A 79 4.30 -2.76 -1.85
CA PHE A 79 3.29 -1.71 -1.66
C PHE A 79 3.87 -0.55 -0.86
N LEU A 80 3.30 0.63 -1.05
CA LEU A 80 3.76 1.88 -0.43
C LEU A 80 2.75 2.35 0.61
N MET A 81 3.25 2.77 1.75
CA MET A 81 2.47 3.43 2.79
C MET A 81 2.99 4.84 2.98
N ASN A 82 2.07 5.80 3.02
CA ASN A 82 2.41 7.20 3.27
C ASN A 82 1.46 7.82 4.28
N LYS A 83 1.87 8.96 4.86
CA LYS A 83 1.03 9.75 5.78
C LYS A 83 0.27 10.87 5.05
N ALA A 84 0.29 10.88 3.72
CA ALA A 84 -0.31 11.93 2.92
C ALA A 84 -1.84 11.80 2.93
N PHE A 85 -2.52 12.94 2.86
CA PHE A 85 -3.98 12.98 2.80
C PHE A 85 -4.43 13.07 1.35
N ILE A 86 -4.79 11.91 0.81
CA ILE A 86 -5.16 11.76 -0.60
C ILE A 86 -6.67 11.89 -0.69
N THR A 87 -7.14 13.08 -1.08
CA THR A 87 -8.57 13.38 -1.22
C THR A 87 -9.11 13.07 -2.61
N ASP A 88 -8.24 13.14 -3.62
CA ASP A 88 -8.58 12.84 -5.01
C ASP A 88 -7.69 11.69 -5.51
N ILE A 89 -8.29 10.51 -5.58
CA ILE A 89 -7.69 9.31 -6.15
C ILE A 89 -7.31 9.47 -7.63
N LYS A 90 -7.95 10.38 -8.37
CA LYS A 90 -7.59 10.67 -9.77
C LYS A 90 -6.62 11.84 -9.88
N GLY A 91 -6.27 12.47 -8.77
CA GLY A 91 -5.38 13.60 -8.70
C GLY A 91 -3.93 13.24 -9.00
N ALA A 92 -3.14 14.26 -9.35
CA ALA A 92 -1.72 14.10 -9.66
C ALA A 92 -0.91 13.49 -8.49
N GLU A 93 -1.32 13.76 -7.25
CA GLU A 93 -0.66 13.22 -6.06
C GLU A 93 -0.86 11.71 -5.91
N ALA A 94 -2.09 11.22 -6.07
CA ALA A 94 -2.36 9.77 -6.07
C ALA A 94 -1.64 9.06 -7.22
N GLY A 95 -1.66 9.67 -8.42
CA GLY A 95 -0.94 9.17 -9.59
C GLY A 95 0.57 9.08 -9.39
N TYR A 96 1.17 10.03 -8.66
CA TYR A 96 2.59 9.98 -8.28
C TYR A 96 2.90 8.78 -7.39
N TYR A 97 2.07 8.51 -6.38
CA TYR A 97 2.29 7.38 -5.47
C TYR A 97 2.08 6.03 -6.16
N TRP A 98 1.05 5.87 -7.00
CA TRP A 98 0.90 4.66 -7.80
C TRP A 98 2.05 4.46 -8.78
N ARG A 99 2.61 5.52 -9.36
CA ARG A 99 3.80 5.41 -10.21
C ARG A 99 5.00 4.86 -9.44
N ILE A 100 5.19 5.27 -8.18
CA ILE A 100 6.23 4.69 -7.32
C ILE A 100 5.99 3.19 -7.14
N VAL A 101 4.77 2.79 -6.81
CA VAL A 101 4.43 1.37 -6.62
C VAL A 101 4.65 0.56 -7.90
N ALA A 102 4.24 1.08 -9.05
CA ALA A 102 4.50 0.45 -10.35
C ALA A 102 6.02 0.31 -10.64
N LEU A 103 6.81 1.34 -10.36
CA LEU A 103 8.28 1.31 -10.50
C LEU A 103 8.96 0.34 -9.54
N LEU A 104 8.36 0.09 -8.38
CA LEU A 104 8.80 -0.93 -7.44
C LEU A 104 8.44 -2.33 -7.96
N ASN A 105 7.41 -2.51 -8.78
CA ASN A 105 6.99 -3.84 -9.22
C ASN A 105 7.34 -4.16 -10.69
N ASP A 106 8.17 -3.35 -11.36
CA ASP A 106 8.51 -3.53 -12.78
C ASP A 106 9.66 -4.53 -13.05
N GLY A 107 10.14 -5.24 -12.02
CA GLY A 107 11.23 -6.22 -12.14
C GLY A 107 12.65 -5.62 -12.16
N SER A 108 12.81 -4.30 -12.12
CA SER A 108 14.12 -3.64 -12.10
C SER A 108 14.82 -3.63 -10.74
N ASN A 109 14.18 -4.15 -9.68
CA ASN A 109 14.66 -4.15 -8.30
C ASN A 109 15.09 -2.78 -7.75
N ARG A 110 14.49 -1.68 -8.25
CA ARG A 110 14.77 -0.33 -7.74
C ARG A 110 14.54 -0.21 -6.24
N THR A 111 15.37 0.58 -5.58
CA THR A 111 15.15 1.05 -4.22
C THR A 111 13.99 2.07 -4.17
N PRO A 112 13.38 2.30 -3.00
CA PRO A 112 12.35 3.33 -2.83
C PRO A 112 12.81 4.73 -3.27
N ASN A 113 14.08 5.07 -3.05
CA ASN A 113 14.62 6.39 -3.41
C ASN A 113 14.76 6.54 -4.93
N GLU A 114 15.21 5.49 -5.63
CA GLU A 114 15.30 5.50 -7.09
C GLU A 114 13.90 5.56 -7.72
N ALA A 115 12.95 4.78 -7.21
CA ALA A 115 11.57 4.82 -7.68
C ALA A 115 10.95 6.21 -7.50
N GLN A 116 11.19 6.86 -6.36
CA GLN A 116 10.74 8.24 -6.13
C GLN A 116 11.42 9.24 -7.08
N ALA A 117 12.73 9.13 -7.30
CA ALA A 117 13.46 10.01 -8.20
C ALA A 117 12.91 9.93 -9.63
N VAL A 118 12.68 8.71 -10.13
CA VAL A 118 12.09 8.47 -11.46
C VAL A 118 10.64 8.98 -11.51
N ALA A 119 9.84 8.70 -10.47
CA ALA A 119 8.45 9.14 -10.43
C ALA A 119 8.30 10.68 -10.49
N ARG A 120 9.25 11.42 -9.89
CA ARG A 120 9.31 12.90 -9.88
C ARG A 120 9.72 13.51 -11.22
N ILE A 121 10.60 12.85 -11.97
CA ILE A 121 11.06 13.33 -13.29
C ILE A 121 9.92 13.25 -14.31
N GLY A 122 8.98 12.32 -14.11
CA GLY A 122 7.68 12.36 -14.77
C GLY A 122 7.75 12.27 -16.29
N GLU A 123 8.43 11.26 -16.85
CA GLU A 123 8.35 11.01 -18.30
C GLU A 123 8.54 9.53 -18.65
N ARG A 124 7.79 9.12 -19.68
CA ARG A 124 7.54 7.79 -20.27
C ARG A 124 6.41 7.01 -19.63
N GLU A 125 5.30 7.01 -20.37
CA GLU A 125 4.13 6.13 -20.33
C GLU A 125 4.30 4.85 -19.50
N PHE A 126 4.14 4.97 -18.17
CA PHE A 126 3.78 3.82 -17.37
C PHE A 126 2.31 3.57 -17.66
N ASN A 127 2.06 2.53 -18.45
CA ASN A 127 0.73 2.00 -18.69
C ASN A 127 0.25 1.38 -17.36
N ILE A 128 -0.19 2.23 -16.43
CA ILE A 128 -0.89 1.80 -15.22
C ILE A 128 -2.16 1.16 -15.77
N LYS A 129 -2.18 -0.17 -15.86
CA LYS A 129 -3.41 -0.93 -16.08
C LYS A 129 -4.27 -0.75 -14.83
N LEU A 130 -4.90 0.42 -14.70
CA LEU A 130 -6.15 0.53 -13.97
C LEU A 130 -7.07 -0.45 -14.69
N ARG A 131 -7.34 -1.59 -14.07
CA ARG A 131 -8.50 -2.40 -14.48
C ARG A 131 -9.69 -1.51 -14.18
N ASP A 132 -10.21 -0.86 -15.21
CA ASP A 132 -11.54 -0.27 -15.16
C ASP A 132 -12.47 -1.38 -14.69
N ALA A 133 -13.07 -1.18 -13.51
CA ALA A 133 -14.12 -2.04 -13.02
C ALA A 133 -15.27 -1.99 -14.04
N GLN A 134 -15.42 -3.07 -14.80
CA GLN A 134 -16.62 -3.40 -15.57
C GLN A 134 -17.44 -4.42 -14.80
#